data_AF-A0A9X0B8U6-F1
#
_entry.id   AF-A0A9X0B8U6-F1
#
_cell.length_a   1.000
_cell.length_b   1.000
_cell.length_c   1.000
_cell.angle_alpha   90.00
_cell.angle_beta   90.00
_cell.angle_gamma   90.00
#
_symmetry.space_group_name_H-M   'P 1'
#
loop_
_entity.id
_entity.type
_entity.pdbx_description
1 polymer ?
#
loop_
_entity_poly.entity_id
_entity_poly.type
_entity_poly.pdbx_seq_one_letter_code
_entity_poly.pdbx_strand_id
1 'polypeptide(L)'
;MKRDASGGGFTHLGKDGVLRTISGNYEVLDARGLSPEQINGFLDVMPAELARREDFRDVDGTKVTTQEGLFNPAPGILPSKPGDNEQEDRARREAVEDNQAAYEQSKRNQ
;
A
#
# COMPACT_ATOMS: atom_id res chain seq x y z
N MET A 1 -5.33 6.32 14.12
CA MET A 1 -4.59 5.16 13.59
C MET A 1 -3.40 4.92 14.50
N LYS A 2 -3.26 3.71 15.05
CA LYS A 2 -2.05 3.30 15.76
C LYS A 2 -0.85 3.34 14.82
N ARG A 3 0.35 3.40 15.37
CA ARG A 3 1.61 3.29 14.64
C ARG A 3 2.35 2.05 15.13
N ASP A 4 3.20 1.50 14.28
CA ASP A 4 4.11 0.46 14.68
C ASP A 4 5.16 1.02 15.66
N ALA A 5 5.35 0.34 16.79
CA ALA A 5 6.24 0.80 17.85
C ALA A 5 7.73 0.75 17.46
N SER A 6 8.10 -0.12 16.51
CA SER A 6 9.47 -0.22 16.00
C SER A 6 9.77 0.84 14.92
N GLY A 7 8.73 1.51 14.41
CA GLY A 7 8.84 2.49 13.32
C GLY A 7 8.97 1.86 11.93
N GLY A 8 9.03 0.52 11.82
CA GLY A 8 9.15 -0.20 10.54
C GLY A 8 7.83 -0.45 9.83
N GLY A 9 6.70 -0.01 10.40
CA GLY A 9 5.39 -0.19 9.80
C GLY A 9 5.06 0.84 8.72
N PHE A 10 3.99 0.58 7.98
CA PHE A 10 3.50 1.44 6.90
C PHE A 10 1.97 1.51 6.88
N THR A 11 1.44 2.46 6.11
CA THR A 11 -0.01 2.61 5.90
C THR A 11 -0.35 2.15 4.49
N HIS A 12 -1.42 1.37 4.36
CA HIS A 12 -1.89 0.84 3.08
C HIS A 12 -3.40 1.05 2.94
N LEU A 13 -3.83 1.55 1.78
CA LEU A 13 -5.24 1.61 1.42
C LEU A 13 -5.56 0.39 0.55
N GLY A 14 -6.30 -0.56 1.11
CA GLY A 14 -6.73 -1.76 0.40
C GLY A 14 -7.82 -1.49 -0.62
N LYS A 15 -7.93 -2.34 -1.65
CA LYS A 15 -8.99 -2.25 -2.69
C LYS A 15 -10.41 -2.45 -2.14
N ASP A 16 -10.53 -2.87 -0.89
CA ASP A 16 -11.77 -2.92 -0.11
C ASP A 16 -12.14 -1.58 0.55
N GLY A 17 -11.35 -0.51 0.33
CA GLY A 17 -11.60 0.81 0.88
C GLY A 17 -11.19 0.98 2.34
N VAL A 18 -10.49 -0.02 2.90
CA VAL A 18 -10.05 0.00 4.28
C VAL A 18 -8.60 0.48 4.35
N LEU A 19 -8.38 1.54 5.12
CA LEU A 19 -7.06 2.03 5.44
C LEU A 19 -6.50 1.23 6.61
N ARG A 20 -5.34 0.59 6.43
CA ARG A 20 -4.68 -0.25 7.44
C ARG A 20 -3.33 0.30 7.81
N THR A 21 -2.98 0.23 9.08
CA THR A 21 -1.59 0.34 9.54
C THR A 21 -1.05 -1.06 9.74
N ILE A 22 0.07 -1.34 9.09
CA ILE A 22 0.70 -2.64 9.03
C ILE A 22 2.06 -2.53 9.71
N SER A 23 2.40 -3.49 10.57
CA SER A 23 3.71 -3.57 11.25
C SER A 23 4.82 -3.95 10.27
N GLY A 24 6.08 -3.82 10.70
CA GLY A 24 7.22 -4.33 9.91
C GLY A 24 7.16 -5.85 9.65
N ASN A 25 6.38 -6.58 10.46
CA ASN A 25 6.16 -8.02 10.31
C ASN A 25 4.95 -8.37 9.43
N TYR A 26 4.34 -7.38 8.77
CA TYR A 26 3.15 -7.54 7.92
C TYR A 26 1.86 -7.88 8.68
N GLU A 27 1.77 -7.54 9.97
CA GLU A 27 0.56 -7.70 10.78
C GLU A 27 -0.26 -6.41 10.80
N VAL A 28 -1.59 -6.52 10.71
CA VAL A 28 -2.48 -5.35 10.78
C VAL A 28 -2.61 -4.89 12.25
N LEU A 29 -2.12 -3.70 12.54
CA LEU A 29 -2.14 -3.10 13.88
C LEU A 29 -3.40 -2.28 14.15
N ASP A 30 -3.91 -1.63 13.11
CA ASP A 30 -5.11 -0.80 13.15
C ASP A 30 -5.74 -0.73 11.75
N ALA A 31 -7.06 -0.58 11.71
CA ALA A 31 -7.83 -0.60 10.47
C ALA A 31 -9.03 0.34 10.57
N ARG A 32 -9.30 1.07 9.49
CA ARG A 32 -10.46 1.95 9.40
C ARG A 32 -11.03 1.94 7.99
N GLY A 33 -12.29 1.55 7.87
CA GLY A 33 -13.07 1.74 6.65
C GLY A 33 -13.21 3.22 6.32
N LEU A 34 -12.88 3.61 5.09
CA LEU A 34 -13.06 4.97 4.59
C LEU A 34 -14.32 5.07 3.73
N SER A 35 -15.00 6.21 3.79
CA SER A 35 -16.08 6.51 2.85
C SER A 35 -15.54 6.79 1.45
N PRO A 36 -16.35 6.71 0.39
CA PRO A 36 -15.92 7.04 -0.97
C PRO A 36 -15.31 8.45 -1.09
N GLU A 37 -15.85 9.42 -0.36
CA GLU A 37 -15.33 10.79 -0.30
C GLU A 37 -13.93 10.85 0.35
N GLN A 38 -13.75 10.12 1.46
CA GLN A 38 -12.46 10.03 2.16
C GLN A 38 -11.41 9.28 1.32
N ILE A 39 -11.82 8.26 0.56
CA ILE A 39 -10.95 7.55 -0.37
C ILE A 39 -10.46 8.51 -1.45
N ASN A 40 -11.36 9.27 -2.07
CA ASN A 40 -10.98 10.28 -3.07
C ASN A 40 -10.02 11.32 -2.49
N GLY A 41 -10.32 11.86 -1.31
CA GLY A 41 -9.41 12.81 -0.64
C GLY A 41 -8.04 12.21 -0.29
N PHE A 42 -7.99 10.92 0.06
CA PHE A 42 -6.73 10.21 0.26
C PHE A 42 -5.95 10.05 -1.06
N LEU A 43 -6.64 9.73 -2.16
CA LEU A 43 -6.03 9.58 -3.48
C LEU A 43 -5.56 10.92 -4.08
N ASP A 44 -6.17 12.04 -3.68
CA ASP A 44 -5.76 13.38 -4.10
C ASP A 44 -4.40 13.80 -3.53
N VAL A 45 -4.00 13.27 -2.37
CA VAL A 45 -2.72 13.60 -1.71
C VAL A 45 -1.62 12.56 -1.98
N MET A 46 -1.95 11.48 -2.67
CA MET A 46 -1.00 10.42 -3.04
C MET A 46 -0.28 10.77 -4.37
N PRO A 47 0.97 10.32 -4.56
CA PRO A 47 1.63 10.40 -5.86
C PRO A 47 0.78 9.75 -6.95
N ALA A 48 0.69 10.38 -8.12
CA ALA A 48 -0.19 9.94 -9.21
C ALA A 48 0.15 8.52 -9.69
N GLU A 49 1.42 8.11 -9.61
CA GLU A 49 1.91 6.79 -9.98
C GLU A 49 1.38 5.69 -9.05
N LEU A 50 1.04 6.05 -7.80
CA LEU A 50 0.51 5.13 -6.79
C LEU A 50 -1.02 5.22 -6.67
N ALA A 51 -1.60 6.35 -7.05
CA ALA A 51 -3.03 6.62 -6.97
C ALA A 51 -3.80 5.95 -8.13
N ARG A 52 -3.97 4.63 -8.06
CA ARG A 52 -4.82 3.86 -9.01
C ARG A 52 -6.31 4.10 -8.74
N ARG A 53 -6.81 5.30 -9.07
CA ARG A 53 -8.22 5.71 -8.82
C ARG A 53 -9.26 4.75 -9.39
N GLU A 54 -8.93 4.10 -10.51
CA GLU A 54 -9.80 3.13 -11.16
C GLU A 54 -10.13 1.92 -10.29
N ASP A 55 -9.20 1.52 -9.41
CA ASP A 55 -9.38 0.41 -8.46
C ASP A 55 -10.42 0.74 -7.37
N PHE A 56 -10.81 2.01 -7.23
CA PHE A 56 -11.67 2.51 -6.15
C PHE A 56 -13.03 3.04 -6.63
N ARG A 57 -13.36 2.87 -7.92
CA ARG A 57 -14.70 3.17 -8.42
C ARG A 57 -15.71 2.27 -7.69
N ASP A 58 -16.65 2.90 -6.98
CA ASP A 58 -17.71 2.25 -6.19
C ASP A 58 -17.26 1.50 -4.92
N VAL A 59 -16.03 1.74 -4.47
CA VAL A 59 -15.51 1.16 -3.23
C VAL A 59 -15.94 1.99 -2.02
N ASP A 60 -16.54 1.33 -1.03
CA ASP A 60 -16.94 1.93 0.25
C ASP A 60 -16.47 1.06 1.41
N GLY A 61 -15.36 1.47 2.03
CA GLY A 61 -14.74 0.73 3.13
C GLY A 61 -15.55 0.79 4.42
N THR A 62 -16.50 1.73 4.57
CA THR A 62 -17.37 1.80 5.75
C THR A 62 -18.30 0.60 5.87
N LYS A 63 -18.49 -0.14 4.77
CA LYS A 63 -19.26 -1.39 4.72
C LYS A 63 -18.48 -2.60 5.26
N VAL A 64 -17.16 -2.49 5.46
CA VAL A 64 -16.35 -3.53 6.10
C VAL A 64 -16.45 -3.36 7.62
N THR A 65 -17.44 -4.01 8.20
CA THR A 65 -17.79 -3.84 9.62
C THR A 65 -17.28 -4.96 10.53
N THR A 66 -16.87 -6.10 9.96
CA THR A 66 -16.39 -7.24 10.73
C THR A 66 -14.93 -7.06 11.13
N GLN A 67 -14.58 -7.48 12.34
CA GLN A 67 -13.19 -7.51 12.81
C GLN A 67 -12.32 -8.35 11.87
N GLU A 68 -12.86 -9.46 11.37
CA GLU A 68 -12.18 -10.31 10.39
C GLU A 68 -11.91 -9.57 9.09
N GLY A 69 -12.90 -8.88 8.50
CA GLY A 69 -12.67 -8.11 7.27
C GLY A 69 -11.68 -6.96 7.47
N LEU A 70 -11.68 -6.33 8.64
CA LEU A 70 -10.78 -5.23 8.97
C LEU A 70 -9.32 -5.69 9.15
N PHE A 71 -9.09 -6.81 9.85
CA PHE A 71 -7.74 -7.24 10.25
C PHE A 71 -7.20 -8.43 9.45
N ASN A 72 -8.05 -9.21 8.81
CA ASN A 72 -7.73 -10.37 7.97
C ASN A 72 -8.37 -10.23 6.58
N PRO A 73 -7.91 -9.27 5.75
CA PRO A 73 -8.47 -9.06 4.43
C PRO A 73 -8.24 -10.27 3.51
N ALA A 74 -9.04 -10.36 2.45
CA ALA A 74 -8.91 -11.39 1.43
C ALA A 74 -7.50 -11.38 0.78
N PRO A 75 -7.02 -12.54 0.30
CA PRO A 75 -5.76 -12.63 -0.44
C PRO A 75 -5.69 -11.62 -1.59
N GLY A 76 -4.56 -10.93 -1.72
CA GLY A 76 -4.33 -9.92 -2.76
C GLY A 76 -4.75 -8.48 -2.42
N ILE A 77 -5.36 -8.23 -1.25
CA ILE A 77 -5.64 -6.87 -0.78
C ILE A 77 -4.42 -6.22 -0.11
N LEU A 78 -3.68 -6.98 0.70
CA LEU A 78 -2.43 -6.53 1.30
C LEU A 78 -1.29 -6.69 0.30
N PRO A 79 -0.27 -5.81 0.35
CA PRO A 79 0.95 -6.02 -0.40
C PRO A 79 1.66 -7.28 0.10
N SER A 80 2.29 -8.01 -0.81
CA SER A 80 3.10 -9.18 -0.45
C SER A 80 4.28 -8.76 0.43
N LYS A 81 4.62 -9.64 1.38
CA LYS A 81 5.85 -9.49 2.16
C LYS A 81 7.05 -9.75 1.26
N PRO A 82 8.15 -8.98 1.37
CA PRO A 82 9.37 -9.25 0.64
C PRO A 82 9.89 -10.61 1.13
N GLY A 83 10.14 -11.53 0.21
CA GLY A 83 10.54 -12.91 0.47
C GLY A 83 9.42 -13.94 0.26
N ASP A 84 8.15 -13.53 0.30
CA ASP A 84 7.02 -14.47 0.10
C ASP A 84 6.66 -14.64 -1.39
N ASN A 85 7.14 -13.73 -2.25
CA ASN A 85 6.95 -13.78 -3.69
C ASN A 85 8.26 -13.42 -4.42
N GLU A 86 9.05 -14.45 -4.77
CA GLU A 86 10.32 -14.32 -5.48
C GLU A 86 10.22 -13.47 -6.78
N GLN A 87 9.06 -13.49 -7.44
CA GLN A 87 8.85 -12.74 -8.69
C GLN A 87 8.69 -11.24 -8.41
N GLU A 88 7.92 -10.85 -7.40
CA GLU A 88 7.80 -9.44 -6.99
C GLU A 88 9.11 -8.92 -6.39
N ASP A 89 9.85 -9.75 -5.66
CA ASP A 89 11.17 -9.38 -5.15
C ASP A 89 12.20 -9.15 -6.26
N ARG A 90 12.14 -9.96 -7.33
CA ARG A 90 12.99 -9.76 -8.50
C ARG A 90 12.61 -8.46 -9.21
N ALA A 91 11.32 -8.24 -9.47
CA ALA A 91 10.83 -7.02 -10.10
C ALA A 91 11.18 -5.76 -9.29
N ARG A 92 11.11 -5.84 -7.96
CA ARG A 92 11.50 -4.73 -7.08
C ARG A 92 13.00 -4.46 -7.11
N ARG A 93 13.83 -5.51 -7.18
CA ARG A 93 15.29 -5.37 -7.33
C ARG A 93 15.66 -4.75 -8.68
N GLU A 94 15.10 -5.26 -9.78
CA GLU A 94 15.28 -4.69 -11.12
C GLU A 94 14.85 -3.23 -11.18
N ALA A 95 13.68 -2.88 -10.62
CA ALA A 95 13.21 -1.50 -10.62
C ALA A 95 14.13 -0.54 -9.84
N VAL A 96 14.76 -1.00 -8.75
CA VAL A 96 15.74 -0.21 -7.99
C VAL A 96 17.04 -0.06 -8.79
N GLU A 97 17.51 -1.14 -9.41
CA GLU A 97 18.71 -1.13 -10.27
C GLU A 97 18.54 -0.22 -11.49
N ASP A 98 17.39 -0.29 -12.17
CA ASP A 98 17.05 0.59 -13.29
C ASP A 98 16.99 2.05 -12.87
N ASN A 99 16.37 2.34 -11.72
CA ASN A 99 16.29 3.70 -11.19
C ASN A 99 17.69 4.24 -10.82
N GLN A 100 18.54 3.40 -10.24
CA GLN A 100 19.92 3.75 -9.89
C GLN A 100 20.79 3.96 -11.13
N ALA A 101 20.66 3.11 -12.15
CA ALA A 101 21.38 3.25 -13.42
C ALA A 101 20.96 4.51 -14.18
N ALA A 102 19.67 4.82 -14.20
CA ALA A 102 19.15 6.06 -14.79
C ALA A 102 19.71 7.31 -14.08
N TYR A 103 19.77 7.27 -12.74
CA TYR A 103 20.38 8.34 -11.95
C TYR A 103 21.87 8.50 -12.25
N GLU A 104 22.63 7.41 -12.32
CA GLU A 104 24.06 7.45 -12.64
C GLU A 104 24.34 7.93 -14.06
N GLN A 105 23.54 7.53 -15.06
CA GLN A 105 23.63 8.05 -16.42
C GLN A 105 23.31 9.55 -16.48
N SER A 106 22.28 10.00 -15.76
CA SER A 106 21.94 11.43 -15.72
C SER A 106 23.08 12.28 -15.12
N LYS A 107 23.79 11.74 -14.12
CA LYS A 107 24.93 12.40 -13.48
C LYS A 107 26.20 12.37 -14.33
N ARG A 108 26.33 11.42 -15.27
CA ARG A 108 27.47 11.30 -16.19
C ARG A 108 27.36 12.21 -17.41
N ASN A 109 26.14 12.58 -17.78
CA ASN A 109 25.85 13.42 -18.94
C ASN A 109 25.68 14.91 -18.57
N GLN A 110 25.97 15.28 -17.33
CA GLN A 110 26.03 16.65 -16.81
C GLN A 110 27.49 17.06 -16.57
#